data_AF-A0A8H3FK22-F1
#
_entry.id   AF-A0A8H3FK22-F1
#
_cell.length_a   1.000
_cell.length_b   1.000
_cell.length_c   1.000
_cell.angle_alpha   90.00
_cell.angle_beta   90.00
_cell.angle_gamma   90.00
#
_symmetry.space_group_name_H-M   'P 1'
#
loop_
_entity.id
_entity.type
_entity.pdbx_description
1 polymer ?
#
loop_
_entity_poly.entity_id
_entity_poly.type
_entity_poly.pdbx_seq_one_letter_code
_entity_poly.pdbx_strand_id
1 'polypeptide(L)'
;MNHHFHDANVPWQRVINSKGIISPRGPGGARRQAAFLRREGVIVGTGQLRELTVDLAVYGWFPDVLPSEAAEASGSEEEEGSG
;
A
#
# COMPACT_ATOMS: atom_id res chain seq x y z
N MET A 1 24.52 -11.40 -4.08
CA MET A 1 23.98 -10.03 -4.11
C MET A 1 22.99 -9.89 -2.96
N ASN A 2 23.22 -8.98 -2.02
CA ASN A 2 22.16 -8.56 -1.09
C ASN A 2 21.23 -7.61 -1.85
N HIS A 3 19.96 -8.00 -2.00
CA HIS A 3 18.94 -7.12 -2.56
C HIS A 3 18.43 -6.22 -1.43
N HIS A 4 18.69 -4.91 -1.52
CA HIS A 4 18.22 -3.94 -0.54
C HIS A 4 16.68 -3.95 -0.40
N PHE A 5 15.97 -4.25 -1.49
CA PHE A 5 14.52 -4.38 -1.52
C PHE A 5 14.12 -5.80 -1.94
N HIS A 6 13.24 -6.42 -1.16
CA HIS A 6 12.75 -7.79 -1.37
C HIS A 6 11.36 -7.97 -0.73
N ASP A 7 10.75 -9.15 -0.94
CA ASP A 7 9.36 -9.43 -0.51
C ASP A 7 9.15 -9.36 1.00
N ALA A 8 10.19 -9.56 1.80
CA ALA A 8 10.12 -9.45 3.25
C ALA A 8 10.28 -8.02 3.83
N ASN A 9 10.72 -7.02 3.04
CA ASN A 9 10.92 -5.65 3.55
C ASN A 9 10.20 -4.55 2.75
N VAL A 10 9.67 -4.87 1.57
CA VAL A 10 8.78 -3.98 0.83
C VAL A 10 7.35 -4.49 0.95
N PRO A 11 6.37 -3.66 1.38
CA PRO A 11 4.96 -4.07 1.50
C PRO A 11 4.26 -4.09 0.13
N TRP A 12 4.83 -4.82 -0.82
CA TRP A 12 4.36 -4.89 -2.21
C TRP A 12 2.90 -5.36 -2.32
N GLN A 13 2.42 -6.15 -1.36
CA GLN A 13 1.05 -6.67 -1.33
C GLN A 13 -0.02 -5.58 -1.26
N ARG A 14 0.33 -4.39 -0.76
CA ARG A 14 -0.60 -3.25 -0.61
C ARG A 14 -0.83 -2.49 -1.93
N VAL A 15 -0.03 -2.78 -2.96
CA VAL A 15 -0.16 -2.13 -4.27
C VAL A 15 -1.10 -2.94 -5.16
N ILE A 16 -2.30 -2.41 -5.39
CA ILE A 16 -3.33 -2.97 -6.27
C ILE A 16 -3.72 -1.96 -7.34
N ASN A 17 -4.47 -2.39 -8.36
CA ASN A 17 -4.84 -1.48 -9.43
C ASN A 17 -5.93 -0.48 -8.98
N SER A 18 -6.13 0.58 -9.76
CA SER A 18 -7.09 1.65 -9.48
C SER A 18 -8.57 1.21 -9.46
N LYS A 19 -8.88 0.01 -9.99
CA LYS A 19 -10.23 -0.56 -9.93
C LYS A 19 -10.48 -1.37 -8.64
N GLY A 20 -9.50 -1.43 -7.74
CA GLY A 20 -9.57 -2.27 -6.55
C GLY A 20 -9.39 -3.77 -6.85
N ILE A 21 -8.93 -4.13 -8.04
CA ILE A 21 -8.72 -5.54 -8.44
C ILE A 21 -7.27 -5.92 -8.18
N ILE A 22 -7.06 -7.08 -7.57
CA ILE A 22 -5.74 -7.70 -7.42
C ILE A 22 -5.29 -8.23 -8.80
N SER A 23 -4.30 -7.56 -9.39
CA SER A 23 -3.82 -7.87 -10.73
C SER A 23 -3.31 -9.32 -10.86
N PRO A 24 -3.73 -10.07 -11.90
CA PRO A 24 -3.17 -11.39 -12.20
C PRO A 24 -1.68 -11.31 -12.51
N ARG A 25 -0.86 -12.10 -11.81
CA ARG A 25 0.62 -12.12 -11.95
C ARG A 25 1.13 -13.55 -12.11
N GLY A 26 0.70 -14.22 -13.17
CA GLY A 26 0.96 -15.65 -13.38
C GLY A 26 0.20 -16.56 -12.40
N PRO A 27 0.44 -17.88 -12.47
CA PRO A 27 -0.30 -18.85 -11.66
C PRO A 27 -0.18 -18.56 -10.15
N GLY A 28 -1.31 -18.30 -9.50
CA GLY A 28 -1.38 -18.12 -8.05
C GLY A 28 -0.89 -16.77 -7.50
N GLY A 29 -0.32 -15.88 -8.32
CA GLY A 29 0.21 -14.58 -7.86
C GLY A 29 -0.85 -13.72 -7.15
N ALA A 30 -2.03 -13.57 -7.76
CA ALA A 30 -3.14 -12.85 -7.16
C ALA A 30 -3.63 -13.50 -5.84
N ARG A 31 -3.62 -14.84 -5.75
CA ARG A 31 -4.01 -15.55 -4.52
C ARG A 31 -3.00 -15.34 -3.39
N ARG A 32 -1.70 -15.33 -3.71
CA ARG A 32 -0.63 -15.02 -2.75
C ARG A 32 -0.81 -13.60 -2.21
N GLN A 33 -0.99 -12.61 -3.09
CA GLN A 33 -1.23 -11.22 -2.67
C GLN A 33 -2.47 -11.11 -1.78
N ALA A 34 -3.59 -11.74 -2.17
CA ALA A 34 -4.80 -11.77 -1.37
C ALA A 34 -4.60 -12.41 0.02
N ALA A 35 -3.77 -13.44 0.13
CA ALA A 35 -3.46 -14.07 1.41
C ALA A 35 -2.69 -13.13 2.35
N PHE A 36 -1.75 -12.33 1.83
CA PHE A 36 -1.06 -11.30 2.63
C PHE A 36 -2.02 -10.19 3.07
N LEU A 37 -2.83 -9.67 2.15
CA LEU A 37 -3.85 -8.66 2.49
C LEU A 37 -4.82 -9.13 3.57
N ARG A 38 -5.31 -10.37 3.48
CA ARG A 38 -6.20 -10.95 4.51
C ARG A 38 -5.54 -11.07 5.89
N ARG A 39 -4.24 -11.37 5.94
CA ARG A 39 -3.48 -11.40 7.21
C ARG A 39 -3.39 -10.02 7.86
N GLU A 40 -3.44 -8.97 7.07
CA GLU A 40 -3.49 -7.58 7.54
C GLU A 40 -4.92 -7.12 7.86
N GLY A 41 -5.92 -7.99 7.76
CA GLY A 41 -7.33 -7.66 8.06
C GLY A 41 -8.10 -7.06 6.88
N VAL A 42 -7.50 -6.98 5.69
CA VAL A 42 -8.20 -6.50 4.49
C VAL A 42 -9.18 -7.56 3.99
N ILE A 43 -10.44 -7.18 3.84
CA ILE A 43 -11.47 -8.04 3.24
C ILE A 43 -11.25 -8.12 1.72
N VAL A 44 -11.02 -9.32 1.22
CA VAL A 44 -10.85 -9.60 -0.22
C VAL A 44 -12.07 -10.35 -0.76
N GLY A 45 -12.85 -9.66 -1.58
CA GLY A 45 -14.05 -10.16 -2.25
C GLY A 45 -13.76 -10.89 -3.56
N THR A 46 -14.82 -11.22 -4.28
CA THR A 46 -14.76 -11.87 -5.60
C THR A 46 -15.74 -11.18 -6.54
N GLY A 47 -15.23 -10.63 -7.65
CA GLY A 47 -16.02 -9.97 -8.68
C GLY A 47 -16.73 -10.95 -9.61
N GLN A 48 -17.52 -10.41 -10.54
CA GLN A 48 -18.31 -11.19 -11.51
C GLN A 48 -17.45 -12.13 -12.36
N LEU A 49 -16.25 -11.68 -12.72
CA LEU A 49 -15.29 -12.47 -13.50
C LEU A 49 -14.34 -13.32 -12.64
N ARG A 50 -14.72 -13.58 -11.38
CA ARG A 50 -13.92 -14.28 -10.36
C ARG A 50 -12.57 -13.63 -10.04
N GLU A 51 -12.43 -12.35 -10.36
CA GLU A 51 -11.30 -11.53 -9.95
C GLU A 51 -11.37 -11.23 -8.45
N LEU A 52 -10.22 -11.13 -7.80
CA LEU A 52 -10.16 -10.81 -6.37
C LEU A 52 -10.18 -9.29 -6.21
N THR A 53 -11.09 -8.79 -5.39
CA THR A 53 -11.37 -7.36 -5.26
C THR A 53 -11.18 -6.87 -3.82
N VAL A 54 -10.82 -5.59 -3.68
CA VAL A 54 -10.71 -4.87 -2.41
C VAL A 54 -11.51 -3.58 -2.55
N ASP A 55 -12.28 -3.24 -1.52
CA ASP A 55 -12.99 -1.97 -1.45
C ASP A 55 -12.02 -0.83 -1.12
N LEU A 56 -11.70 -0.01 -2.12
CA LEU A 56 -10.79 1.13 -1.95
C LEU A 56 -11.41 2.28 -1.14
N ALA A 57 -12.74 2.36 -1.00
CA ALA A 57 -13.34 3.36 -0.13
C ALA A 57 -13.07 3.05 1.35
N VAL A 58 -12.90 1.76 1.69
CA VAL A 58 -12.62 1.31 3.05
C VAL A 58 -11.12 1.20 3.33
N TYR A 59 -10.34 0.68 2.37
CA TYR A 59 -8.93 0.33 2.59
C TYR A 59 -7.94 1.18 1.79
N GLY A 60 -8.41 2.11 0.97
CA GLY A 60 -7.55 2.96 0.16
C GLY A 60 -6.77 3.97 1.00
N TRP A 61 -5.53 4.21 0.61
CA TRP A 61 -4.69 5.24 1.20
C TRP A 61 -4.59 6.42 0.23
N PHE A 62 -5.35 7.48 0.52
CA PHE A 62 -5.46 8.68 -0.31
C PHE A 62 -5.28 9.96 0.55
N PRO A 63 -4.07 10.18 1.10
CA PRO A 63 -3.82 11.38 1.89
C PRO A 63 -3.77 12.63 1.01
N ASP A 64 -4.25 13.77 1.52
CA ASP A 64 -4.11 15.08 0.86
C ASP A 64 -2.66 15.59 0.88
N VAL A 65 -1.92 15.25 1.95
CA VAL A 65 -0.50 15.56 2.13
C VAL A 65 0.20 14.31 2.62
N LEU A 66 1.33 13.95 2.01
CA LEU A 66 2.06 12.76 2.42
C LEU A 66 2.70 12.99 3.81
N PRO A 67 2.76 11.96 4.68
CA PRO A 67 3.44 12.08 5.97
C PRO A 67 4.89 12.56 5.86
N SER A 68 5.58 12.20 4.76
CA SER A 68 6.92 12.71 4.46
C SER A 68 6.92 14.21 4.21
N GLU A 69 5.94 14.76 3.47
CA GLU A 69 5.87 16.19 3.14
C GLU A 69 5.53 17.03 4.38
N ALA A 70 4.63 16.55 5.24
CA ALA A 70 4.29 17.22 6.49
C ALA A 70 5.49 17.29 7.46
N ALA A 71 6.37 16.27 7.45
CA ALA A 71 7.57 16.24 8.28
C ALA A 71 8.60 17.29 7.83
N GLU A 72 8.78 17.48 6.52
CA GLU A 72 9.70 18.50 5.98
C GLU A 72 9.21 19.93 6.30
N ALA A 73 7.89 20.17 6.29
CA ALA A 73 7.32 21.49 6.56
C ALA A 73 7.41 21.91 8.04
N SER A 74 7.43 20.95 8.98
CA SER A 74 7.53 21.22 10.42
C SER A 74 8.98 21.42 10.90
N GLY A 75 9.97 21.03 10.10
CA GLY A 75 11.41 21.12 10.46
C GLY A 75 12.06 22.47 10.16
N SER A 76 11.31 23.45 9.64
CA SER A 76 11.85 24.75 9.20
C SER A 76 11.59 25.93 10.15
N GLU A 77 11.04 25.71 11.35
CA GLU A 77 10.63 26.80 12.27
C GLU A 77 11.50 26.96 13.55
N GLU A 78 12.67 26.32 13.66
CA GLU A 78 13.54 26.43 14.85
C GLU A 78 14.98 26.90 14.53
N GLU A 79 15.19 28.08 13.93
CA GLU A 79 16.50 28.77 13.85
C GLU A 79 16.30 30.31 13.78
N GLU A 80 15.52 30.93 14.68
CA GLU A 80 15.67 32.36 15.00
C GLU A 80 15.31 32.60 16.49
N GLY A 81 16.32 32.65 17.37
CA GLY A 81 16.06 33.08 18.75
C GLY A 81 17.10 32.78 19.83
N SER A 82 18.33 33.28 19.71
CA SER A 82 19.04 33.90 20.85
C SER A 82 20.31 34.59 20.36
N GLY A 83 20.38 35.90 20.60
CA GLY A 83 21.52 36.75 20.31
C GLY A 83 22.60 36.75 21.38
#